data_AF-A0A1H2WHF4-F1
#
_entry.id   AF-A0A1H2WHF4-F1
#
_cell.length_a   1.000
_cell.length_b   1.000
_cell.length_c   1.000
_cell.angle_alpha   90.00
_cell.angle_beta   90.00
_cell.angle_gamma   90.00
#
_symmetry.space_group_name_H-M   'P 1'
#
loop_
_entity.id
_entity.type
_entity.pdbx_description
1 polymer ?
#
loop_
_entity_poly.entity_id
_entity_poly.type
_entity_poly.pdbx_seq_one_letter_code
_entity_poly.pdbx_strand_id
1 'polypeptide(L)'
;MRDSAGSSIYAMRLRDLYDRVGICKDRYWNIPKEERIDHGLRPEVGDDGYSGARVIDMCVDLLTRAFRGIYPFQSEEIHALVMFGKDKNFESPQEVVGLIEHLVSELEDKLDHYESEAKNPNEVIE
;
A
#
# COMPACT_ATOMS: atom_id res chain seq x y z
N MET A 1 -2.08 -31.01 -13.13
CA MET A 1 -2.91 -30.71 -11.94
C MET A 1 -2.24 -29.76 -10.92
N ARG A 2 -0.96 -29.35 -11.10
CA ARG A 2 -0.27 -28.39 -10.21
C ARG A 2 -0.69 -26.92 -10.39
N ASP A 3 -1.24 -26.53 -11.55
CA ASP A 3 -1.60 -25.12 -11.83
C ASP A 3 -2.82 -24.61 -11.07
N SER A 4 -3.77 -25.49 -10.73
CA SER A 4 -5.00 -25.09 -10.03
C SER A 4 -4.76 -24.68 -8.56
N ALA A 5 -3.86 -25.39 -7.87
CA ALA A 5 -3.55 -25.12 -6.47
C ALA A 5 -2.78 -23.80 -6.31
N GLY A 6 -1.78 -23.54 -7.17
CA GLY A 6 -1.03 -22.29 -7.15
C GLY A 6 -1.91 -21.07 -7.43
N SER A 7 -2.77 -21.15 -8.44
CA SER A 7 -3.74 -20.08 -8.76
C SER A 7 -4.68 -19.78 -7.58
N SER A 8 -5.16 -20.81 -6.88
CA SER A 8 -6.03 -20.63 -5.70
C SER A 8 -5.33 -19.92 -4.52
N ILE A 9 -4.04 -20.20 -4.30
CA ILE A 9 -3.26 -19.59 -3.20
C ILE A 9 -3.08 -18.08 -3.46
N TYR A 10 -2.71 -17.68 -4.67
CA TYR A 10 -2.52 -16.26 -4.97
C TYR A 10 -3.85 -15.51 -5.00
N ALA A 11 -4.94 -16.11 -5.46
CA ALA A 11 -6.26 -15.49 -5.38
C ALA A 11 -6.71 -15.24 -3.92
N MET A 12 -6.37 -16.14 -2.99
CA MET A 12 -6.60 -15.91 -1.55
C MET A 12 -5.73 -14.76 -1.02
N ARG A 13 -4.42 -14.75 -1.35
CA ARG A 13 -3.51 -13.69 -0.90
C ARG A 13 -3.86 -12.31 -1.45
N LEU A 14 -4.26 -12.22 -2.72
CA LEU A 14 -4.70 -10.95 -3.31
C LEU A 14 -5.93 -10.39 -2.59
N ARG A 15 -6.87 -11.25 -2.16
CA ARG A 15 -8.04 -10.81 -1.37
C ARG A 15 -7.64 -10.31 0.02
N ASP A 16 -6.80 -11.07 0.72
CA ASP A 16 -6.28 -10.67 2.03
C ASP A 16 -5.56 -9.30 1.96
N LEU A 17 -4.69 -9.12 0.97
CA LEU A 17 -4.02 -7.84 0.73
C LEU A 17 -5.01 -6.72 0.39
N TYR A 18 -6.07 -6.99 -0.38
CA TYR A 18 -7.09 -5.98 -0.69
C TYR A 18 -7.86 -5.53 0.55
N ASP A 19 -8.20 -6.47 1.44
CA ASP A 19 -8.86 -6.16 2.70
C ASP A 19 -7.94 -5.34 3.61
N ARG A 20 -6.66 -5.71 3.72
CA ARG A 20 -5.65 -4.95 4.47
C ARG A 20 -5.46 -3.53 3.94
N VAL A 21 -5.35 -3.36 2.63
CA VAL A 21 -5.30 -2.03 1.99
C VAL A 21 -6.54 -1.20 2.33
N GLY A 22 -7.73 -1.83 2.32
CA GLY A 22 -8.98 -1.19 2.73
C GLY A 22 -8.93 -0.67 4.16
N ILE A 23 -8.48 -1.51 5.09
CA ILE A 23 -8.31 -1.14 6.51
C ILE A 23 -7.31 0.01 6.65
N CYS A 24 -6.14 -0.07 6.02
CA CYS A 24 -5.13 0.99 6.04
C CYS A 24 -5.65 2.30 5.45
N LYS A 25 -6.44 2.22 4.38
CA LYS A 25 -7.09 3.39 3.77
C LYS A 25 -8.01 4.09 4.77
N ASP A 26 -8.91 3.35 5.41
CA ASP A 26 -9.84 3.92 6.37
C ASP A 26 -9.10 4.53 7.57
N ARG A 27 -8.10 3.82 8.11
CA ARG A 27 -7.22 4.33 9.18
C ARG A 27 -6.53 5.62 8.77
N TYR A 28 -5.87 5.64 7.61
CA TYR A 28 -5.14 6.80 7.11
C TYR A 28 -6.04 8.03 6.90
N TRP A 29 -7.24 7.87 6.36
CA TRP A 29 -8.15 8.99 6.12
C TRP A 29 -8.85 9.51 7.37
N ASN A 30 -8.88 8.71 8.45
CA ASN A 30 -9.35 9.16 9.76
C ASN A 30 -8.34 10.08 10.48
N ILE A 31 -7.07 10.11 10.05
CA ILE A 31 -6.04 10.97 10.65
C ILE A 31 -6.18 12.40 10.08
N PRO A 32 -6.21 13.45 10.94
CA PRO A 32 -6.17 14.83 10.49
C PRO A 32 -5.01 15.10 9.52
N LYS A 33 -5.20 16.05 8.59
CA LYS A 33 -4.17 16.34 7.57
C LYS A 33 -2.83 16.72 8.21
N GLU A 34 -2.85 17.62 9.19
CA GLU A 34 -1.64 18.13 9.83
C GLU A 34 -0.93 17.01 10.59
N GLU A 35 -1.66 16.16 11.32
CA GLU A 35 -1.07 15.01 12.01
C GLU A 35 -0.44 14.00 11.02
N ARG A 36 -1.02 13.79 9.84
CA ARG A 36 -0.36 12.96 8.82
C ARG A 36 0.97 13.54 8.35
N ILE A 37 1.11 14.86 8.34
CA ILE A 37 2.35 15.53 7.96
C ILE A 37 3.36 15.41 9.10
N ASP A 38 2.95 15.76 10.31
CA ASP A 38 3.80 15.76 11.51
C ASP A 38 4.39 14.36 11.81
N HIS A 39 3.61 13.30 11.54
CA HIS A 39 4.05 11.91 11.73
C HIS A 39 4.63 11.25 10.46
N GLY A 40 4.92 12.03 9.40
CA GLY A 40 5.60 11.53 8.20
C GLY A 40 4.81 10.52 7.36
N LEU A 41 3.49 10.47 7.53
CA LEU A 41 2.56 9.66 6.72
C LEU A 41 2.22 10.34 5.39
N ARG A 42 2.42 11.66 5.32
CA ARG A 42 2.15 12.50 4.16
C ARG A 42 3.25 13.56 4.04
N PRO A 43 3.82 13.81 2.86
CA PRO A 43 4.74 14.92 2.67
C PRO A 43 3.94 16.24 2.61
N GLU A 44 4.61 17.35 2.93
CA GLU A 44 4.06 18.67 2.67
C GLU A 44 3.79 18.91 1.19
N VAL A 45 2.97 19.90 0.89
CA VAL A 45 2.63 20.22 -0.51
C VAL A 45 3.88 20.70 -1.25
N GLY A 46 4.29 19.93 -2.25
CA GLY A 46 5.47 20.23 -3.07
C GLY A 46 6.72 19.46 -2.64
N ASP A 47 6.69 18.78 -1.51
CA ASP A 47 7.80 17.96 -1.03
C ASP A 47 7.75 16.54 -1.59
N ASP A 48 8.95 15.97 -1.73
CA ASP A 48 9.15 14.57 -2.03
C ASP A 48 9.19 13.74 -0.74
N GLY A 49 8.73 12.49 -0.80
CA GLY A 49 8.79 11.60 0.34
C GLY A 49 7.72 10.51 0.33
N TYR A 50 7.74 9.71 1.39
CA TYR A 50 6.74 8.68 1.65
C TYR A 50 5.35 9.32 1.72
N SER A 51 4.38 8.71 1.04
CA SER A 51 2.98 9.15 1.09
C SER A 51 2.05 7.95 1.19
N GLY A 52 1.39 7.80 2.33
CA GLY A 52 0.41 6.73 2.54
C GLY A 52 -0.70 6.74 1.49
N ALA A 53 -1.16 7.93 1.07
CA ALA A 53 -2.13 8.05 -0.01
C ALA A 53 -1.63 7.44 -1.33
N ARG A 54 -0.40 7.77 -1.74
CA ARG A 54 0.18 7.23 -2.99
C ARG A 54 0.39 5.71 -2.90
N VAL A 55 0.77 5.21 -1.72
CA VAL A 55 0.89 3.76 -1.47
C VAL A 55 -0.46 3.07 -1.59
N ILE A 56 -1.51 3.61 -0.98
CA ILE A 56 -2.89 3.07 -1.07
C ILE A 56 -3.36 3.04 -2.52
N ASP A 57 -3.26 4.15 -3.24
CA ASP A 57 -3.75 4.26 -4.63
C ASP A 57 -3.03 3.27 -5.55
N MET A 58 -1.70 3.16 -5.41
CA MET A 58 -0.88 2.18 -6.13
C MET A 58 -1.29 0.74 -5.80
N CYS A 59 -1.48 0.40 -4.52
CA CYS A 59 -1.91 -0.96 -4.14
C CYS A 59 -3.28 -1.31 -4.73
N VAL A 60 -4.23 -0.38 -4.73
CA VAL A 60 -5.57 -0.58 -5.31
C VAL A 60 -5.49 -0.81 -6.82
N ASP A 61 -4.72 -0.01 -7.55
CA ASP A 61 -4.53 -0.20 -9.00
C ASP A 61 -3.94 -1.57 -9.31
N LEU A 62 -2.84 -1.94 -8.63
CA LEU A 62 -2.16 -3.22 -8.87
C LEU A 62 -3.04 -4.43 -8.51
N LEU A 63 -3.78 -4.38 -7.39
CA LEU A 63 -4.69 -5.47 -6.97
C LEU A 63 -5.85 -5.64 -7.94
N THR A 64 -6.50 -4.54 -8.34
CA THR A 64 -7.66 -4.61 -9.24
C THR A 64 -7.29 -5.14 -10.62
N ARG A 65 -6.07 -4.87 -11.11
CA ARG A 65 -5.52 -5.48 -12.32
C ARG A 65 -5.17 -6.96 -12.10
N ALA A 66 -4.48 -7.28 -11.01
CA ALA A 66 -4.09 -8.64 -10.66
C ALA A 66 -5.29 -9.59 -10.52
N PHE A 67 -6.42 -9.11 -9.98
CA PHE A 67 -7.65 -9.89 -9.88
C PHE A 67 -8.23 -10.33 -11.24
N ARG A 68 -7.90 -9.64 -12.33
CA ARG A 68 -8.32 -10.06 -13.68
C ARG A 68 -7.60 -11.33 -14.13
N GLY A 69 -6.46 -11.66 -13.52
CA GLY A 69 -5.65 -12.82 -13.91
C GLY A 69 -5.01 -12.70 -15.29
N ILE A 70 -4.94 -11.48 -15.85
CA ILE A 70 -4.37 -11.19 -17.16
C ILE A 70 -3.01 -10.53 -16.95
N TYR A 71 -1.96 -11.24 -17.35
CA TYR A 71 -0.57 -10.81 -17.25
C TYR A 71 0.10 -10.93 -18.63
N PRO A 72 1.11 -10.09 -18.95
CA PRO A 72 1.57 -8.96 -18.16
C PRO A 72 0.59 -7.77 -18.16
N PHE A 73 0.73 -6.89 -17.17
CA PHE A 73 0.05 -5.59 -17.16
C PHE A 73 0.96 -4.46 -16.67
N GLN A 74 0.61 -3.22 -17.03
CA GLN A 74 1.22 -2.00 -16.52
C GLN A 74 0.28 -1.29 -15.54
N SER A 75 0.88 -0.61 -14.56
CA SER A 75 0.15 0.31 -13.69
C SER A 75 -0.22 1.58 -14.44
N GLU A 76 -1.38 2.14 -14.14
CA GLU A 76 -1.77 3.48 -14.64
C GLU A 76 -1.53 4.57 -13.58
N GLU A 77 -1.15 4.18 -12.36
CA GLU A 77 -0.82 5.12 -11.31
C GLU A 77 0.51 5.81 -11.59
N ILE A 78 0.48 7.15 -11.62
CA ILE A 78 1.67 7.98 -11.88
C ILE A 78 2.78 7.64 -10.89
N HIS A 79 2.45 7.36 -9.63
CA HIS A 79 3.46 7.03 -8.64
C HIS A 79 4.18 5.71 -8.95
N ALA A 80 3.46 4.70 -9.44
CA ALA A 80 4.07 3.44 -9.87
C ALA A 80 4.99 3.64 -11.08
N LEU A 81 4.59 4.50 -12.03
CA LEU A 81 5.43 4.86 -13.18
C LEU A 81 6.72 5.57 -12.76
N VAL A 82 6.64 6.46 -11.76
CA VAL A 82 7.82 7.15 -11.20
C VAL A 82 8.73 6.16 -10.45
N MET A 83 8.15 5.26 -9.65
CA MET A 83 8.90 4.34 -8.81
C MET A 83 9.59 3.22 -9.61
N PHE A 84 8.88 2.64 -10.58
CA PHE A 84 9.37 1.46 -11.31
C PHE A 84 9.80 1.75 -12.75
N GLY A 85 9.51 2.94 -13.25
CA GLY A 85 9.71 3.32 -14.65
C GLY A 85 8.52 2.94 -15.53
N LYS A 86 8.35 3.69 -16.62
CA LYS A 86 7.26 3.54 -17.60
C LYS A 86 7.21 2.17 -18.30
N ASP A 87 8.34 1.45 -18.31
CA ASP A 87 8.47 0.17 -19.02
C ASP A 87 8.23 -1.03 -18.07
N LYS A 88 7.85 -0.77 -16.80
CA LYS A 88 7.56 -1.83 -15.83
C LYS A 88 6.28 -2.59 -16.20
N ASN A 89 6.44 -3.87 -16.47
CA ASN A 89 5.36 -4.84 -16.55
C ASN A 89 5.34 -5.74 -15.31
N PHE A 90 4.16 -6.01 -14.77
CA PHE A 90 3.96 -7.04 -13.76
C PHE A 90 3.65 -8.35 -14.49
N GLU A 91 4.49 -9.36 -14.28
CA GLU A 91 4.49 -10.60 -15.09
C GLU A 91 3.72 -11.74 -14.42
N SER A 92 3.46 -11.63 -13.11
CA SER A 92 2.85 -12.72 -12.34
C SER A 92 2.12 -12.24 -11.09
N PRO A 93 1.14 -13.01 -10.57
CA PRO A 93 0.50 -12.70 -9.29
C PRO A 93 1.48 -12.79 -8.11
N GLN A 94 2.52 -13.62 -8.20
CA GLN A 94 3.61 -13.74 -7.23
C GLN A 94 4.30 -12.40 -7.01
N GLU A 95 4.67 -11.75 -8.12
CA GLU A 95 5.35 -10.47 -8.11
C GLU A 95 4.48 -9.38 -7.50
N VAL A 96 3.20 -9.31 -7.89
CA VAL A 96 2.25 -8.35 -7.34
C VAL A 96 2.05 -8.56 -5.84
N VAL A 97 1.83 -9.81 -5.41
CA VAL A 97 1.67 -10.14 -3.99
C VAL A 97 2.92 -9.75 -3.20
N GLY A 98 4.12 -10.07 -3.69
CA GLY A 98 5.36 -9.73 -3.00
C GLY A 98 5.57 -8.23 -2.84
N LEU A 99 5.26 -7.45 -3.88
CA LEU A 99 5.37 -5.99 -3.82
C LEU A 99 4.34 -5.39 -2.87
N ILE A 100 3.07 -5.80 -2.98
CA ILE A 100 1.99 -5.20 -2.19
C ILE A 100 2.11 -5.59 -0.73
N GLU A 101 2.53 -6.81 -0.42
CA GLU A 101 2.84 -7.22 0.96
C GLU A 101 3.87 -6.27 1.60
N HIS A 102 4.94 -5.94 0.88
CA HIS A 102 5.96 -5.03 1.38
C HIS A 102 5.40 -3.62 1.63
N LEU A 103 4.67 -3.07 0.66
CA LEU A 103 4.12 -1.72 0.74
C LEU A 103 3.05 -1.58 1.82
N VAL A 104 2.16 -2.57 1.94
CA VAL A 104 1.09 -2.59 2.93
C VAL A 104 1.64 -2.77 4.32
N SER A 105 2.64 -3.65 4.51
CA SER A 105 3.29 -3.81 5.82
C SER A 105 3.97 -2.53 6.28
N GLU A 106 4.68 -1.81 5.39
CA GLU A 106 5.27 -0.51 5.75
C GLU A 106 4.20 0.53 6.15
N LEU A 107 3.06 0.54 5.44
CA LEU A 107 1.95 1.44 5.79
C LEU A 107 1.29 1.05 7.13
N GLU A 108 1.09 -0.24 7.38
CA GLU A 108 0.59 -0.77 8.65
C GLU A 108 1.51 -0.35 9.80
N ASP A 109 2.82 -0.57 9.67
CA ASP A 109 3.81 -0.20 10.69
C ASP A 109 3.78 1.30 11.01
N LYS A 110 3.67 2.15 9.99
CA LYS A 110 3.60 3.62 10.18
C LYS A 110 2.28 4.06 10.83
N LEU A 111 1.16 3.44 10.45
CA LEU A 111 -0.13 3.73 11.07
C LEU A 111 -0.18 3.24 12.53
N ASP A 112 0.38 2.07 12.81
CA ASP A 112 0.51 1.51 14.16
C ASP A 112 1.38 2.42 15.04
N HIS A 113 2.48 2.94 14.50
CA HIS A 113 3.32 3.91 15.19
C HIS A 113 2.56 5.19 15.56
N TYR A 114 1.88 5.82 14.59
CA TYR A 114 1.05 7.00 14.85
C TYR A 114 -0.03 6.72 15.92
N GLU A 115 -0.74 5.59 15.83
CA GLU A 115 -1.78 5.24 16.81
C GLU A 115 -1.22 4.98 18.21
N SER A 116 0.02 4.46 18.30
CA SER A 116 0.70 4.26 19.57
C SER A 116 1.08 5.58 20.22
N GLU A 117 1.52 6.56 19.44
CA GLU A 117 1.87 7.91 19.91
C GLU A 117 0.60 8.70 20.29
N ALA A 118 -0.44 8.63 19.47
CA ALA A 118 -1.72 9.30 19.72
C ALA A 118 -2.45 8.78 20.98
N LYS A 119 -2.24 7.51 21.36
CA LYS A 119 -2.75 6.93 22.61
C LYS A 119 -1.93 7.29 23.84
N ASN A 120 -0.73 7.87 23.67
CA ASN A 120 0.17 8.31 24.73
C ASN A 120 0.37 9.85 24.72
N PRO A 121 -0.66 10.68 24.92
CA PRO A 121 -0.52 12.14 24.89
C PRO A 121 0.31 12.76 26.04
N ASN A 122 0.90 11.95 26.93
CA ASN A 122 1.63 12.40 28.12
C ASN A 122 3.01 11.72 28.24
N GLU A 123 3.94 12.06 27.36
CA GLU A 123 5.37 12.13 27.69
C GLU A 123 5.93 13.46 27.18
N VAL A 124 5.40 14.55 27.72
CA VAL A 124 6.14 15.82 27.73
C VAL A 124 7.20 15.67 28.83
N ILE A 125 8.43 15.40 28.43
CA ILE A 125 9.59 15.44 29.32
C ILE A 125 9.82 16.91 29.69
N GLU A 126 9.61 17.24 30.96
CA GLU A 126 10.01 18.51 31.59
C GLU A 126 11.52 18.75 31.55
#